data_AF-A0A6J0JMP9-F1
#
_entry.id   AF-A0A6J0JMP9-F1
#
_cell.length_a   1.000
_cell.length_b   1.000
_cell.length_c   1.000
_cell.angle_alpha   90.00
_cell.angle_beta   90.00
_cell.angle_gamma   90.00
#
_symmetry.space_group_name_H-M   'P 1'
#
loop_
_entity.id
_entity.type
_entity.pdbx_description
1 polymer ?
#
loop_
_entity_poly.entity_id
_entity_poly.type
_entity_poly.pdbx_seq_one_letter_code
_entity_poly.pdbx_strand_id
1 'polypeptide(L)'
;MKYAINTSKNSDVTSVAIAFRCSNQTGVRKDFISTYMDISGIHIFSVNGSWIVFINQRCESDVHRFRNNVAHRCKVCGWAFETASFAFCSIECKFRNTLGSQLDEMMKTSEDVVESVVKRKQSSENVVEPVVKRKHRRKGIPYRSPFH
;
A
#
# COMPACT_ATOMS: atom_id res chain seq x y z
N MET A 1 8.96 8.81 -7.94
CA MET A 1 9.77 7.60 -8.12
C MET A 1 8.89 6.50 -8.69
N LYS A 2 9.32 5.86 -9.78
CA LYS A 2 8.62 4.75 -10.46
C LYS A 2 9.38 3.47 -10.13
N TYR A 3 8.67 2.39 -9.80
CA TYR A 3 9.28 1.09 -9.53
C TYR A 3 8.63 0.03 -10.43
N ALA A 4 9.41 -0.96 -10.85
CA ALA A 4 8.93 -2.07 -11.67
C ALA A 4 8.50 -3.23 -10.77
N ILE A 5 7.29 -3.75 -10.97
CA ILE A 5 6.81 -5.00 -10.35
C ILE A 5 6.78 -6.05 -11.47
N ASN A 6 7.58 -7.11 -11.32
CA ASN A 6 7.59 -8.21 -12.27
C ASN A 6 6.41 -9.14 -11.98
N THR A 7 5.64 -9.48 -13.01
CA THR A 7 4.58 -10.49 -12.92
C THR A 7 4.96 -11.65 -13.84
N SER A 8 5.09 -12.86 -13.30
CA SER A 8 5.35 -14.07 -14.10
C SER A 8 4.01 -14.72 -14.49
N LYS A 9 3.81 -14.92 -15.80
CA LYS A 9 2.83 -15.87 -16.31
C LYS A 9 3.55 -17.20 -16.59
N ASN A 10 2.92 -18.32 -16.25
CA ASN A 10 3.25 -19.60 -16.86
C ASN A 10 3.10 -19.43 -18.39
N SER A 11 4.15 -19.76 -19.13
CA SER A 11 4.46 -19.42 -20.54
C SER A 11 5.03 -18.01 -20.79
N ASP A 12 6.36 -17.87 -20.57
CA ASP A 12 7.37 -17.04 -21.27
C ASP A 12 7.04 -15.61 -21.74
N VAL A 13 6.16 -14.89 -21.03
CA VAL A 13 6.08 -13.42 -21.16
C VAL A 13 6.13 -12.80 -19.76
N THR A 14 7.31 -12.29 -19.38
CA THR A 14 7.48 -11.47 -18.19
C THR A 14 6.88 -10.10 -18.42
N SER A 15 5.65 -9.89 -17.96
CA SER A 15 4.99 -8.59 -17.98
C SER A 15 5.47 -7.73 -16.82
N VAL A 16 6.09 -6.58 -17.13
CA VAL A 16 6.58 -5.61 -16.14
C VAL A 16 5.50 -4.57 -15.88
N ALA A 17 4.96 -4.54 -14.68
CA ALA A 17 4.04 -3.51 -14.23
C ALA A 17 4.82 -2.30 -13.71
N ILE A 18 4.42 -1.09 -14.11
CA ILE A 18 4.98 0.14 -13.55
C ILE A 18 4.12 0.57 -12.36
N ALA A 19 4.74 0.63 -11.19
CA ALA A 19 4.14 1.14 -9.96
C ALA A 19 4.54 2.59 -9.70
N PHE A 20 3.56 3.37 -9.26
CA PHE A 20 3.66 4.78 -8.91
C PHE A 20 3.62 4.92 -7.39
N ARG A 21 4.64 5.56 -6.82
CA ARG A 21 4.65 5.90 -5.40
C ARG A 21 3.97 7.26 -5.18
N CYS A 22 2.86 7.26 -4.45
CA CYS A 22 2.05 8.42 -4.10
C CYS A 22 2.08 8.65 -2.58
N SER A 23 3.01 9.47 -2.08
CA SER A 23 3.24 9.77 -0.64
C SER A 23 3.34 8.53 0.26
N ASN A 24 2.21 7.92 0.63
CA ASN A 24 2.10 6.73 1.49
C ASN A 24 1.49 5.50 0.79
N GLN A 25 1.08 5.65 -0.47
CA GLN A 25 0.40 4.60 -1.23
C GLN A 25 1.16 4.25 -2.50
N THR A 26 1.00 3.00 -2.93
CA THR A 26 1.53 2.51 -4.21
C THR A 26 0.34 2.20 -5.12
N GLY A 27 0.38 2.73 -6.35
CA GLY A 27 -0.67 2.51 -7.34
C GLY A 27 -0.13 2.04 -8.69
N VAL A 28 -1.00 1.42 -9.47
CA VAL A 28 -0.73 0.95 -10.83
C VAL A 28 -1.74 1.55 -11.79
N ARG A 29 -1.39 1.67 -13.07
CA ARG A 29 -2.31 2.18 -14.09
C ARG A 29 -3.51 1.26 -14.27
N LYS A 30 -4.71 1.84 -14.39
CA LYS A 30 -5.94 1.07 -14.60
C LYS A 30 -5.84 0.14 -15.83
N ASP A 31 -5.29 0.65 -16.93
CA ASP A 31 -5.28 -0.05 -18.23
C ASP A 31 -4.40 -1.30 -18.17
N PHE A 32 -3.33 -1.26 -17.39
CA PHE A 32 -2.47 -2.41 -17.19
C PHE A 32 -3.19 -3.44 -16.33
N ILE A 33 -3.64 -3.03 -15.14
CA ILE A 33 -4.17 -3.98 -14.16
C ILE A 33 -5.51 -4.61 -14.59
N SER A 34 -6.33 -3.90 -15.38
CA SER A 34 -7.59 -4.43 -15.91
C SER A 34 -7.42 -5.65 -16.81
N THR A 35 -6.22 -5.87 -17.37
CA THR A 35 -5.92 -7.07 -18.18
C THR A 35 -5.56 -8.30 -17.35
N TYR A 36 -5.28 -8.14 -16.07
CA TYR A 36 -4.88 -9.24 -15.17
C TYR A 36 -5.95 -9.56 -14.12
N MET A 37 -6.80 -8.60 -13.76
CA MET A 37 -7.86 -8.79 -12.77
C MET A 37 -9.02 -7.83 -12.99
N ASP A 38 -10.20 -8.23 -12.50
CA ASP A 38 -11.37 -7.35 -12.47
C ASP A 38 -11.17 -6.22 -11.46
N ILE A 39 -11.23 -4.98 -11.95
CA ILE A 39 -11.14 -3.75 -11.14
C ILE A 39 -12.50 -3.16 -10.77
N SER A 40 -13.60 -3.80 -11.16
CA SER A 40 -14.95 -3.34 -10.84
C SER A 40 -15.14 -3.20 -9.33
N GLY A 41 -15.76 -2.08 -8.93
CA GLY A 41 -16.01 -1.74 -7.53
C GLY A 41 -14.80 -1.17 -6.77
N ILE A 42 -13.61 -1.10 -7.37
CA ILE A 42 -12.45 -0.41 -6.79
C ILE A 42 -12.44 1.05 -7.24
N HIS A 43 -12.20 1.97 -6.30
CA HIS A 43 -12.03 3.39 -6.56
C HIS A 43 -10.83 3.65 -7.46
N ILE A 44 -11.07 4.33 -8.59
CA ILE A 44 -10.04 4.71 -9.56
C ILE A 44 -9.73 6.19 -9.37
N PHE A 45 -8.46 6.51 -9.14
CA PHE A 45 -8.01 7.87 -8.91
C PHE A 45 -7.42 8.47 -10.19
N SER A 46 -7.71 9.75 -10.46
CA SER A 46 -6.98 10.53 -11.44
C SER A 46 -5.84 11.26 -10.74
N VAL A 47 -4.59 10.84 -10.98
CA VAL A 47 -3.39 11.45 -10.39
C VAL A 47 -2.49 11.92 -11.52
N ASN A 48 -2.22 13.23 -11.58
CA ASN A 48 -1.40 13.86 -12.64
C ASN A 48 -1.86 13.46 -14.05
N GLY A 49 -3.17 13.43 -14.29
CA GLY A 49 -3.77 13.06 -15.58
C GLY A 49 -3.76 11.57 -15.91
N SER A 50 -3.26 10.71 -15.01
CA SER A 50 -3.26 9.26 -15.18
C SER A 50 -4.28 8.61 -14.26
N TRP A 51 -5.02 7.63 -14.80
CA TRP A 51 -5.95 6.83 -14.00
C TRP A 51 -5.22 5.66 -13.34
N ILE A 52 -5.20 5.66 -12.02
CA ILE A 52 -4.50 4.67 -11.21
C ILE A 52 -5.42 3.99 -10.19
N VAL A 53 -5.04 2.78 -9.81
CA VAL A 53 -5.67 2.01 -8.74
C VAL A 53 -4.61 1.74 -7.67
N PHE A 54 -4.94 1.95 -6.40
CA PHE A 54 -4.02 1.64 -5.30
C PHE A 54 -3.98 0.14 -5.02
N ILE A 55 -2.78 -0.37 -4.74
CA ILE A 55 -2.57 -1.79 -4.46
C ILE A 55 -2.96 -2.07 -3.01
N ASN A 56 -2.33 -1.38 -2.06
CA ASN A 56 -2.40 -1.72 -0.65
C ASN A 56 -3.60 -1.08 0.06
N GLN A 57 -4.11 -1.76 1.09
CA GLN A 57 -5.02 -1.20 2.08
C GLN A 57 -4.37 0.02 2.74
N ARG A 58 -5.16 1.06 3.01
CA ARG A 58 -4.69 2.23 3.76
C ARG A 58 -4.43 1.85 5.22
N CYS A 59 -3.29 2.24 5.76
CA CYS A 59 -2.90 1.97 7.14
C CYS A 59 -3.81 2.67 8.17
N GLU A 60 -3.98 2.01 9.31
CA GLU A 60 -4.89 2.35 10.41
C GLU A 60 -4.54 3.67 11.14
N SER A 61 -3.34 4.24 10.98
CA SER A 61 -3.07 5.60 11.50
C SER A 61 -3.92 6.67 10.81
N ASP A 62 -4.46 6.34 9.64
CA ASP A 62 -5.44 7.14 8.92
C ASP A 62 -6.87 6.68 9.22
N VAL A 63 -7.14 6.08 10.40
CA VAL A 63 -8.50 5.83 10.91
C VAL A 63 -9.25 7.15 10.86
N HIS A 64 -10.01 7.28 9.79
CA HIS A 64 -10.85 8.41 9.54
C HIS A 64 -11.82 8.50 10.71
N ARG A 65 -11.73 9.63 11.42
CA ARG A 65 -12.82 10.17 12.24
C ARG A 65 -14.12 9.71 11.60
N PHE A 66 -14.87 8.86 12.30
CA PHE A 66 -16.20 8.45 11.91
C PHE A 66 -17.05 9.73 11.79
N ARG A 67 -17.00 10.37 10.62
CA ARG A 67 -17.92 11.41 10.23
C ARG A 67 -19.20 10.63 9.95
N ASN A 68 -20.13 10.67 10.89
CA ASN A 68 -21.39 9.91 10.85
C ASN A 68 -22.26 10.17 9.59
N ASN A 69 -21.86 11.09 8.70
CA ASN A 69 -22.65 11.54 7.55
C ASN A 69 -21.91 11.41 6.20
N VAL A 70 -21.02 10.43 6.02
CA VAL A 70 -20.46 10.12 4.69
C VAL A 70 -21.04 8.81 4.18
N ALA A 71 -21.89 8.90 3.15
CA ALA A 71 -22.68 7.78 2.63
C ALA A 71 -21.86 6.68 1.94
N HIS A 72 -20.63 6.98 1.51
CA HIS A 72 -19.84 6.09 0.66
C HIS A 72 -18.49 5.80 1.29
N ARG A 73 -18.34 4.58 1.82
CA ARG A 73 -17.15 4.13 2.54
C ARG A 73 -16.68 2.78 2.02
N CYS A 74 -15.37 2.57 2.08
CA CYS A 74 -14.76 1.28 1.80
C CYS A 74 -15.31 0.23 2.77
N LYS A 75 -15.78 -0.90 2.24
CA LYS A 75 -16.34 -1.99 3.05
C LYS A 75 -15.33 -2.65 3.99
N VAL A 76 -14.02 -2.50 3.72
CA VAL A 76 -12.95 -3.12 4.52
C VAL A 76 -12.31 -2.14 5.50
N CYS A 77 -11.77 -1.02 5.01
CA CYS A 77 -11.04 -0.07 5.87
C CYS A 77 -11.88 1.15 6.30
N GLY A 78 -13.13 1.26 5.85
CA GLY A 78 -14.01 2.38 6.22
C GLY A 78 -13.60 3.74 5.64
N TRP A 79 -12.62 3.80 4.73
CA TRP A 79 -12.21 5.05 4.09
C TRP A 79 -13.35 5.67 3.26
N ALA A 80 -13.59 6.96 3.42
CA ALA A 80 -14.63 7.69 2.70
C ALA A 80 -14.26 7.98 1.24
N PHE A 81 -15.17 7.68 0.31
CA PHE A 81 -15.08 8.12 -1.08
C PHE A 81 -15.98 9.34 -1.30
N GLU A 82 -15.58 10.17 -2.26
CA GLU A 82 -16.37 11.31 -2.70
C GLU A 82 -17.53 10.86 -3.62
N THR A 83 -17.44 9.66 -4.19
CA THR A 83 -18.41 9.14 -5.17
C THR A 83 -19.02 7.81 -4.72
N ALA A 84 -20.33 7.66 -4.99
CA ALA A 84 -21.15 6.51 -4.61
C ALA A 84 -20.84 5.19 -5.32
N SER A 85 -20.16 5.24 -6.46
CA SER A 85 -20.02 4.10 -7.38
C SER A 85 -18.97 3.07 -6.95
N PHE A 86 -18.32 3.24 -5.81
CA PHE A 86 -17.20 2.41 -5.40
C PHE A 86 -17.41 1.75 -4.04
N ALA A 87 -17.01 0.48 -3.92
CA ALA A 87 -17.12 -0.31 -2.69
C ALA A 87 -15.77 -0.49 -1.97
N PHE A 88 -14.65 -0.36 -2.70
CA PHE A 88 -13.30 -0.64 -2.21
C PHE A 88 -12.32 0.47 -2.58
N CYS A 89 -11.33 0.77 -1.71
CA CYS A 89 -10.37 1.85 -1.95
C CYS A 89 -9.09 1.40 -2.66
N SER A 90 -8.83 0.09 -2.65
CA SER A 90 -7.60 -0.53 -3.15
C SER A 90 -7.86 -1.99 -3.52
N ILE A 91 -6.91 -2.56 -4.26
CA ILE A 91 -6.92 -3.97 -4.67
C ILE A 91 -6.95 -4.88 -3.44
N GLU A 92 -6.09 -4.64 -2.46
CA GLU A 92 -6.03 -5.41 -1.21
C GLU A 92 -7.37 -5.37 -0.46
N CYS A 93 -8.05 -4.22 -0.40
CA CYS A 93 -9.38 -4.14 0.20
C CYS A 93 -10.43 -4.96 -0.55
N LYS A 94 -10.36 -5.06 -1.88
CA LYS A 94 -11.26 -5.95 -2.63
C LYS A 94 -10.96 -7.41 -2.30
N PHE A 95 -9.69 -7.79 -2.32
CA PHE A 95 -9.26 -9.15 -2.01
C PHE A 95 -9.63 -9.55 -0.57
N ARG A 96 -9.36 -8.70 0.42
CA ARG A 96 -9.73 -8.94 1.83
C ARG A 96 -11.22 -9.16 2.01
N ASN A 97 -12.06 -8.47 1.23
CA ASN A 97 -13.50 -8.71 1.24
C ASN A 97 -13.89 -10.04 0.60
N THR A 98 -13.18 -10.52 -0.42
CA THR A 98 -13.52 -11.77 -1.13
C THR A 98 -12.96 -13.03 -0.47
N LEU A 99 -11.74 -12.96 0.09
CA LEU A 99 -11.00 -14.12 0.60
C LEU A 99 -10.90 -14.13 2.15
N GLY A 100 -11.15 -13.00 2.81
CA GLY A 100 -11.13 -12.93 4.27
C GLY A 100 -9.80 -13.38 4.89
N SER A 101 -9.86 -14.23 5.92
CA SER A 101 -8.70 -14.78 6.63
C SER A 101 -7.80 -15.67 5.77
N GLN A 102 -8.30 -16.19 4.65
CA GLN A 102 -7.50 -17.01 3.73
C GLN A 102 -6.36 -16.21 3.09
N LEU A 103 -6.50 -14.89 2.95
CA LEU A 103 -5.43 -14.03 2.44
C LEU A 103 -4.25 -13.93 3.40
N ASP A 104 -4.53 -13.84 4.70
CA ASP A 104 -3.48 -13.75 5.70
C ASP A 104 -2.66 -15.05 5.71
N GLU A 105 -3.32 -16.19 5.45
CA GLU A 105 -2.66 -17.50 5.31
C GLU A 105 -1.80 -17.57 4.04
N MET A 106 -2.34 -17.16 2.88
CA MET A 106 -1.60 -17.11 1.62
C MET A 106 -0.38 -16.17 1.69
N MET A 107 -0.53 -15.02 2.34
CA MET A 107 0.54 -14.04 2.49
C MET A 107 1.64 -14.54 3.44
N LYS A 108 1.29 -15.27 4.51
CA LYS A 108 2.27 -15.93 5.40
C LYS A 108 3.12 -16.97 4.68
N THR A 109 2.53 -17.79 3.81
CA THR A 109 3.30 -18.79 3.04
C THR A 109 4.41 -18.17 2.17
N SER A 110 4.29 -16.89 1.81
CA SER A 110 5.34 -16.19 1.04
C SER A 110 6.50 -15.69 1.91
N GLU A 111 6.29 -15.52 3.22
CA GLU A 111 7.31 -15.10 4.18
C GLU A 111 8.27 -16.25 4.53
N ASP A 112 7.78 -17.48 4.61
CA ASP A 112 8.62 -18.68 4.83
C ASP A 112 9.58 -18.96 3.65
N VAL A 113 9.20 -18.55 2.43
CA VAL A 113 10.05 -18.66 1.24
C VAL A 113 11.17 -17.61 1.25
N VAL A 114 10.90 -16.38 1.72
CA VAL A 114 11.98 -15.37 1.84
C VAL A 114 12.92 -15.68 2.99
N GLU A 115 12.44 -16.25 4.10
CA GLU A 115 13.29 -16.65 5.23
C GLU A 115 14.24 -17.80 4.87
N SER A 116 13.78 -18.78 4.09
CA SER A 116 14.61 -19.89 3.60
C SER A 116 15.65 -19.46 2.56
N VAL A 117 15.41 -18.38 1.81
CA VAL A 117 16.39 -17.77 0.89
C VAL A 117 17.45 -16.95 1.62
N VAL A 118 17.09 -16.28 2.73
CA VAL A 118 18.02 -15.48 3.54
C VAL A 118 19.00 -16.38 4.33
N LYS A 119 18.54 -17.55 4.81
CA LYS A 119 19.38 -18.48 5.60
C LYS A 119 20.54 -19.13 4.81
N ARG A 120 20.49 -19.15 3.48
CA ARG A 120 21.61 -19.71 2.65
C ARG A 120 22.79 -18.76 2.45
N LYS A 121 22.71 -17.50 2.89
CA LYS A 121 23.79 -16.50 2.71
C LYS A 121 24.51 -16.07 3.99
N GLN A 122 24.19 -16.63 5.14
CA GLN A 122 24.78 -16.22 6.43
C GLN A 122 25.63 -17.33 7.04
N SER A 123 26.73 -17.68 6.36
CA SER A 123 27.91 -18.23 7.01
C SER A 123 28.97 -17.12 7.10
N SER A 124 28.71 -16.10 7.91
CA SER A 124 29.76 -15.26 8.50
C SER A 124 29.12 -14.40 9.58
N GLU A 125 29.68 -14.50 10.78
CA GLU A 125 29.29 -13.81 12.01
C GLU A 125 29.06 -12.31 11.81
N ASN A 126 28.00 -11.79 12.42
CA ASN A 126 28.03 -10.58 13.26
C ASN A 126 26.62 -10.34 13.84
N VAL A 127 26.51 -10.38 15.16
CA VAL A 127 25.30 -10.04 15.92
C VAL A 127 25.04 -8.53 15.77
N VAL A 128 23.90 -8.13 15.20
CA VAL A 128 23.47 -6.73 15.19
C VAL A 128 22.23 -6.61 16.08
N GLU A 129 22.43 -6.01 17.26
CA GLU A 129 21.38 -5.59 18.18
C GLU A 129 20.43 -4.55 17.54
N PRO A 130 19.16 -4.45 18.01
CA PRO A 130 18.19 -3.53 17.44
C PRO A 130 18.57 -2.08 17.76
N VAL A 131 18.83 -1.29 16.72
CA VAL A 131 19.11 0.16 16.82
C VAL A 131 17.88 0.89 17.35
N VAL A 132 17.92 1.29 18.62
CA VAL A 132 16.95 2.18 19.25
C VAL A 132 17.04 3.56 18.57
N LYS A 133 16.04 3.90 17.75
CA LYS A 133 15.94 5.24 17.13
C LYS A 133 15.75 6.29 18.24
N ARG A 134 16.79 7.06 18.54
CA ARG A 134 16.72 8.21 19.45
C ARG A 134 15.72 9.23 18.91
N LYS A 135 14.66 9.53 19.68
CA LYS A 135 13.71 10.61 19.37
C LYS A 135 14.45 11.94 19.39
N HIS A 136 14.59 12.57 18.23
CA HIS A 136 15.08 13.94 18.14
C HIS A 136 14.05 14.90 18.75
N ARG A 137 14.39 15.53 19.87
CA ARG A 137 13.54 16.54 20.53
C ARG A 137 13.47 17.76 19.62
N ARG A 138 12.26 18.19 19.23
CA ARG A 138 12.09 19.42 18.44
C ARG A 138 12.64 20.59 19.25
N LYS A 139 13.52 21.41 18.65
CA LYS A 139 13.91 22.69 19.25
C LYS A 139 12.63 23.53 19.37
N GLY A 140 12.43 24.15 20.54
CA GLY A 140 11.24 24.94 20.84
C GLY A 140 11.03 26.10 19.87
N ILE A 141 9.91 26.80 20.02
CA ILE A 141 9.57 27.97 19.21
C ILE A 141 10.68 29.02 19.37
N PRO A 142 11.37 29.43 18.30
CA PRO A 142 12.42 30.44 18.41
C PRO A 142 11.82 31.76 18.86
N TYR A 143 12.47 32.40 19.84
CA TYR A 143 12.08 33.71 20.33
C TYR A 143 12.31 34.74 19.22
N ARG A 144 11.31 35.58 18.92
CA ARG A 144 11.47 36.65 17.92
C ARG A 144 12.42 37.71 18.48
N SER A 145 13.35 38.19 17.65
CA SER A 145 14.23 39.28 18.03
C SER A 145 13.43 40.56 18.32
N PRO A 146 13.85 41.38 19.29
CA PRO A 146 13.21 42.67 19.55
C PRO A 146 13.30 43.57 18.33
N PHE A 147 12.27 44.38 18.10
CA PHE A 147 12.32 45.45 17.10
C PHE A 147 13.19 46.59 17.65
N HIS A 148 14.19 47.02 16.88
CA HIS A 148 14.92 48.27 17.05
C HIS A 148 14.54 49.20 15.92
#